data_AF-M3GE95-F1
#
_entry.id   AF-M3GE95-F1
#
_cell.length_a   1.000
_cell.length_b   1.000
_cell.length_c   1.000
_cell.angle_alpha   90.00
_cell.angle_beta   90.00
_cell.angle_gamma   90.00
#
_symmetry.space_group_name_H-M   'P 1'
#
loop_
_entity.id
_entity.type
_entity.pdbx_description
1 polymer ?
#
loop_
_entity_poly.entity_id
_entity_poly.type
_entity_poly.pdbx_seq_one_letter_code
_entity_poly.pdbx_strand_id
1 'polypeptide(L)'
;MTHITKKHLRTKANREISVALLPSRYQKEAERILKVLDLVEQNLKLIEKEIQEALKKNKAYVQTIMSMPGIGMITSLAIMSYMGDCKRFSSAKQAAYYAGLVPRVDISGDTVRYGRIINRGCHSIRRVIVQAAWSLVRCQHGGKIKEFYQRL
;
A
#
# COMPACT_ATOMS: atom_id res chain seq x y z
N MET A 1 -31.96 -1.61 -18.92
CA MET A 1 -31.11 -1.10 -17.82
C MET A 1 -29.67 -1.08 -18.31
N THR A 2 -29.01 0.07 -18.27
CA THR A 2 -27.63 0.23 -18.73
C THR A 2 -26.68 -0.54 -17.80
N HIS A 3 -26.05 -1.62 -18.29
CA HIS A 3 -25.20 -2.48 -17.45
C HIS A 3 -23.80 -1.87 -17.28
N ILE A 4 -23.66 -0.96 -16.31
CA ILE A 4 -22.39 -0.30 -15.95
C ILE A 4 -21.69 -1.12 -14.87
N THR A 5 -20.38 -1.38 -15.04
CA THR A 5 -19.56 -2.15 -14.09
C THR A 5 -18.30 -1.38 -13.74
N LYS A 6 -17.55 -1.83 -12.72
CA LYS A 6 -16.30 -1.17 -12.28
C LYS A 6 -15.30 -0.91 -13.41
N LYS A 7 -15.19 -1.80 -14.41
CA LYS A 7 -14.29 -1.59 -15.57
C LYS A 7 -14.66 -0.36 -16.41
N HIS A 8 -15.96 -0.02 -16.48
CA HIS A 8 -16.46 1.15 -17.20
C HIS A 8 -16.23 2.47 -16.45
N LEU A 9 -15.81 2.42 -15.17
CA LEU A 9 -15.57 3.61 -14.34
C LEU A 9 -14.08 3.83 -14.03
N ARG A 10 -13.19 3.04 -14.64
CA ARG A 10 -11.78 2.98 -14.24
C ARG A 10 -10.98 4.20 -14.67
N THR A 11 -11.21 4.71 -15.87
CA THR A 11 -10.48 5.85 -16.44
C THR A 11 -11.44 7.01 -16.65
N LYS A 12 -10.90 8.24 -16.70
CA LYS A 12 -11.70 9.45 -16.98
C LYS A 12 -12.56 9.29 -18.24
N ALA A 13 -11.93 8.90 -19.35
CA ALA A 13 -12.63 8.67 -20.62
C ALA A 13 -13.76 7.63 -20.49
N ASN A 14 -13.53 6.50 -19.80
CA ASN A 14 -14.57 5.49 -19.64
C ASN A 14 -15.75 5.99 -18.79
N ARG A 15 -15.48 6.84 -17.79
CA ARG A 15 -16.52 7.44 -16.96
C ARG A 15 -17.38 8.42 -17.75
N GLU A 16 -16.77 9.25 -18.59
CA GLU A 16 -17.49 10.19 -19.47
C GLU A 16 -18.44 9.44 -20.42
N ILE A 17 -17.95 8.36 -21.05
CA ILE A 17 -18.77 7.46 -21.89
C ILE A 17 -19.92 6.86 -21.07
N SER A 18 -19.65 6.41 -19.84
CA SER A 18 -20.66 5.82 -18.98
C SER A 18 -21.75 6.81 -18.56
N VAL A 19 -21.39 8.08 -18.35
CA VAL A 19 -22.34 9.14 -17.99
C VAL A 19 -23.27 9.50 -19.15
N ALA A 20 -22.75 9.49 -20.39
CA ALA A 20 -23.56 9.73 -21.58
C ALA A 20 -24.63 8.65 -21.82
N LEU A 21 -24.47 7.44 -21.25
CA LEU A 21 -25.43 6.35 -21.35
C LEU A 21 -26.52 6.37 -20.25
N LEU A 22 -26.49 7.36 -19.37
CA LEU A 22 -27.48 7.51 -18.29
C LEU A 22 -28.73 8.27 -18.78
N PRO A 23 -29.92 7.97 -18.25
CA PRO A 23 -31.12 8.79 -18.48
C PRO A 23 -30.90 10.24 -18.04
N SER A 24 -31.55 11.20 -18.73
CA SER A 24 -31.32 12.64 -18.55
C SER A 24 -31.42 13.15 -17.10
N ARG A 25 -32.25 12.52 -16.26
CA ARG A 25 -32.37 12.82 -14.82
C ARG A 25 -31.06 12.58 -14.05
N TYR A 26 -30.35 11.51 -14.37
CA TYR A 26 -29.13 11.10 -13.67
C TYR A 26 -27.86 11.67 -14.30
N GLN A 27 -27.91 12.05 -15.57
CA GLN A 27 -26.78 12.61 -16.30
C GLN A 27 -26.21 13.86 -15.62
N LYS A 28 -27.07 14.83 -15.26
CA LYS A 28 -26.64 16.07 -14.59
C LYS A 28 -25.97 15.83 -13.23
N GLU A 29 -26.49 14.89 -12.43
CA GLU A 29 -25.88 14.55 -11.14
C GLU A 29 -24.55 13.82 -11.32
N ALA A 30 -24.48 12.90 -12.28
CA ALA A 30 -23.24 12.19 -12.58
C ALA A 30 -22.14 13.14 -13.10
N GLU A 31 -22.49 14.12 -13.93
CA GLU A 31 -21.56 15.18 -14.36
C GLU A 31 -21.00 15.99 -13.19
N ARG A 32 -21.82 16.31 -12.18
CA ARG A 32 -21.34 16.99 -10.96
C ARG A 32 -20.35 16.13 -10.19
N ILE A 33 -20.63 14.83 -10.04
CA ILE A 33 -19.73 13.88 -9.37
C ILE A 33 -18.41 13.75 -10.15
N LEU A 34 -18.45 13.72 -11.48
CA LEU A 34 -17.23 13.67 -12.30
C LEU A 34 -16.34 14.90 -12.08
N LYS A 35 -16.93 16.10 -11.96
CA LYS A 35 -16.16 17.32 -11.65
C LYS A 35 -15.45 17.23 -10.29
N VAL A 36 -16.12 16.69 -9.28
CA VAL A 36 -15.50 16.47 -7.96
C VAL A 36 -14.37 15.44 -8.05
N LEU A 37 -14.59 14.36 -8.79
CA LEU A 37 -13.58 13.31 -8.97
C LEU A 37 -12.34 13.85 -9.71
N ASP A 38 -12.53 14.68 -10.73
CA ASP A 38 -11.45 15.35 -11.45
C ASP A 38 -10.60 16.21 -10.51
N LEU A 39 -11.25 17.00 -9.63
CA LEU A 39 -10.56 17.82 -8.64
C LEU A 39 -9.75 16.97 -7.65
N VAL A 40 -10.32 15.86 -7.17
CA VAL A 40 -9.63 14.93 -6.27
C VAL A 40 -8.42 14.29 -6.97
N GLU A 41 -8.56 13.88 -8.24
CA GLU A 41 -7.45 13.33 -9.02
C GLU A 41 -6.33 14.36 -9.28
N GLN A 42 -6.68 15.64 -9.47
CA GLN A 42 -5.69 16.72 -9.59
C GLN A 42 -4.94 16.91 -8.26
N ASN A 43 -5.65 17.00 -7.14
CA ASN A 43 -5.04 17.13 -5.82
C ASN A 43 -4.13 15.93 -5.50
N LEU A 44 -4.56 14.72 -5.87
CA LEU A 44 -3.74 13.51 -5.71
C LEU A 44 -2.39 13.65 -6.45
N LYS A 45 -2.41 14.14 -7.70
CA LYS A 45 -1.16 14.35 -8.47
C LYS A 45 -0.26 15.42 -7.85
N LEU A 46 -0.83 16.47 -7.26
CA LEU A 46 -0.05 17.49 -6.57
C LEU A 46 0.65 16.90 -5.33
N ILE A 47 -0.09 16.16 -4.50
CA ILE A 47 0.45 15.48 -3.33
C ILE A 47 1.52 14.45 -3.72
N GLU A 48 1.32 13.69 -4.81
CA GLU A 48 2.32 12.75 -5.32
C GLU A 48 3.63 13.46 -5.73
N LYS A 49 3.56 14.67 -6.29
CA LYS A 49 4.74 15.48 -6.61
C LYS A 49 5.44 15.98 -5.36
N GLU A 50 4.69 16.49 -4.37
CA GLU A 50 5.25 16.91 -3.08
C GLU A 50 5.97 15.74 -2.37
N ILE A 51 5.37 14.55 -2.42
CA ILE A 51 5.99 13.30 -1.94
C ILE A 51 7.31 13.02 -2.68
N GLN A 52 7.31 13.10 -4.01
CA GLN A 52 8.53 12.89 -4.81
C GLN A 52 9.64 13.86 -4.41
N GLU A 53 9.30 15.13 -4.20
CA GLU A 53 10.26 16.15 -3.78
C GLU A 53 10.79 15.91 -2.37
N ALA A 54 9.92 15.54 -1.43
CA ALA A 54 10.33 15.18 -0.06
C ALA A 54 11.29 13.98 -0.05
N LEU A 55 11.04 12.97 -0.90
CA LEU A 55 11.89 11.78 -1.01
C LEU A 55 13.27 12.07 -1.59
N LYS A 56 13.44 13.11 -2.44
CA LYS A 56 14.75 13.51 -2.97
C LYS A 56 15.75 13.85 -1.86
N LYS A 57 15.29 14.36 -0.72
CA LYS A 57 16.14 14.70 0.44
C LYS A 57 16.82 13.47 1.05
N ASN A 58 16.20 12.29 0.95
CA ASN A 58 16.71 11.02 1.49
C ASN A 58 16.90 9.97 0.38
N LYS A 59 17.33 10.40 -0.81
CA LYS A 59 17.36 9.59 -2.04
C LYS A 59 18.03 8.22 -1.85
N ALA A 60 19.19 8.16 -1.19
CA ALA A 60 19.91 6.91 -0.98
C ALA A 60 19.08 5.91 -0.16
N TYR A 61 18.47 6.36 0.94
CA TYR A 61 17.65 5.53 1.81
C TYR A 61 16.39 5.01 1.09
N VAL A 62 15.74 5.90 0.33
CA VAL A 62 14.56 5.58 -0.47
C VAL A 62 14.88 4.56 -1.55
N GLN A 63 16.03 4.70 -2.22
CA GLN A 63 16.50 3.75 -3.24
C GLN A 63 16.77 2.38 -2.66
N THR A 64 17.41 2.29 -1.48
CA THR A 64 17.62 1.02 -0.78
C THR A 64 16.29 0.35 -0.40
N ILE A 65 15.30 1.13 0.04
CA ILE A 65 13.99 0.57 0.36
C ILE A 65 13.25 0.12 -0.91
N MET A 66 13.29 0.92 -1.98
CA MET A 66 12.63 0.62 -3.25
C MET A 66 13.30 -0.51 -4.05
N SER A 67 14.55 -0.87 -3.75
CA SER A 67 15.19 -2.04 -4.36
C SER A 67 14.59 -3.35 -3.86
N MET A 68 13.85 -3.34 -2.75
CA MET A 68 13.11 -4.50 -2.30
C MET A 68 11.88 -4.74 -3.20
N PRO A 69 11.65 -5.99 -3.64
CA PRO A 69 10.53 -6.30 -4.52
C PRO A 69 9.21 -5.94 -3.84
N GLY A 70 8.27 -5.39 -4.61
CA GLY A 70 6.93 -5.03 -4.13
C GLY A 70 6.85 -3.69 -3.39
N ILE A 71 7.98 -3.03 -3.17
CA ILE A 71 8.03 -1.73 -2.51
C ILE A 71 8.15 -0.61 -3.54
N GLY A 72 7.05 0.13 -3.73
CA GLY A 72 7.01 1.33 -4.55
C GLY A 72 7.36 2.60 -3.77
N MET A 73 7.33 3.74 -4.46
CA MET A 73 7.65 5.05 -3.91
C MET A 73 6.81 5.43 -2.68
N ILE A 74 5.48 5.28 -2.76
CA ILE A 74 4.57 5.61 -1.66
C ILE A 74 4.79 4.67 -0.45
N THR A 75 4.96 3.37 -0.72
CA THR A 75 5.27 2.36 0.30
C THR A 75 6.60 2.67 0.98
N SER A 76 7.61 3.09 0.22
CA SER A 76 8.93 3.48 0.72
C SER A 76 8.85 4.71 1.62
N LEU A 77 8.13 5.76 1.19
CA LEU A 77 7.86 6.93 2.03
C LEU A 77 7.20 6.51 3.34
N ALA A 78 6.13 5.72 3.28
CA ALA A 78 5.41 5.31 4.47
C ALA A 78 6.33 4.54 5.45
N ILE A 79 7.13 3.61 4.96
CA ILE A 79 8.11 2.89 5.78
C ILE A 79 9.08 3.88 6.43
N MET A 80 9.67 4.80 5.66
CA MET A 80 10.59 5.81 6.18
C MET A 80 9.93 6.72 7.22
N SER A 81 8.72 7.21 6.97
CA SER A 81 7.98 8.09 7.87
C SER A 81 7.64 7.43 9.20
N TYR A 82 7.22 6.16 9.19
CA TYR A 82 6.86 5.47 10.43
C TYR A 82 8.07 4.85 11.15
N MET A 83 9.13 4.47 10.44
CA MET A 83 10.35 3.96 11.05
C MET A 83 11.21 5.07 11.62
N GLY A 84 11.21 6.25 10.98
CA GLY A 84 12.08 7.36 11.33
C GLY A 84 13.54 7.03 11.06
N ASP A 85 14.44 7.52 11.92
CA ASP A 85 15.86 7.15 11.87
C ASP A 85 16.03 5.67 12.27
N CYS A 86 16.46 4.84 11.33
CA CYS A 86 16.68 3.42 11.57
C CYS A 86 17.88 3.12 12.47
N LYS A 87 18.76 4.09 12.74
CA LYS A 87 19.82 3.95 13.75
C LYS A 87 19.28 3.88 15.18
N ARG A 88 18.01 4.25 15.40
CA ARG A 88 17.35 4.10 16.71
C ARG A 88 17.13 2.64 17.12
N PHE A 89 17.24 1.71 16.18
CA PHE A 89 17.12 0.28 16.45
C PHE A 89 18.50 -0.34 16.61
N SER A 90 18.72 -1.04 17.74
CA SER A 90 19.96 -1.77 18.01
C SER A 90 20.13 -3.01 17.13
N SER A 91 19.04 -3.53 16.55
CA SER A 91 19.09 -4.67 15.64
C SER A 91 17.86 -4.73 14.71
N ALA A 92 18.00 -5.48 13.62
CA ALA A 92 16.88 -5.79 12.72
C ALA A 92 15.72 -6.51 13.44
N LYS A 93 16.01 -7.32 14.47
CA LYS A 93 15.00 -7.98 15.31
C LYS A 93 14.15 -6.95 16.06
N GLN A 94 14.78 -5.89 16.59
CA GLN A 94 14.06 -4.81 17.26
C GLN A 94 13.17 -4.02 16.29
N ALA A 95 13.64 -3.78 15.06
CA ALA A 95 12.83 -3.16 14.01
C ALA A 95 11.63 -4.05 13.61
N ALA A 96 11.83 -5.37 13.49
CA ALA A 96 10.74 -6.32 13.22
C ALA A 96 9.71 -6.38 14.36
N TYR A 97 10.17 -6.32 15.62
CA TYR A 97 9.31 -6.21 16.79
C TYR A 97 8.49 -4.90 16.76
N TYR A 98 9.13 -3.77 16.44
CA TYR A 98 8.45 -2.48 16.27
C TYR A 98 7.40 -2.52 15.16
N ALA A 99 7.67 -3.18 14.03
CA ALA A 99 6.67 -3.41 12.98
C ALA A 99 5.57 -4.41 13.41
N GLY A 100 5.79 -5.18 14.48
CA GLY A 100 4.92 -6.26 14.93
C GLY A 100 4.83 -7.42 13.93
N LEU A 101 5.94 -7.71 13.26
CA LEU A 101 6.08 -8.81 12.30
C LEU A 101 6.74 -10.05 12.94
N VAL A 102 6.90 -10.06 14.25
CA VAL A 102 7.43 -11.20 15.01
C VAL A 102 6.30 -12.08 15.53
N PRO A 103 6.51 -13.40 15.67
CA PRO A 103 5.53 -14.28 16.31
C PRO A 103 5.37 -13.93 17.79
N ARG A 104 4.19 -14.18 18.33
CA ARG A 104 3.95 -14.22 19.77
C ARG A 104 4.71 -15.41 20.34
N VAL A 105 5.39 -15.20 21.45
CA VAL A 105 6.11 -16.25 22.19
C VAL A 105 5.49 -16.34 23.58
N ASP A 106 4.96 -17.50 23.91
CA ASP A 106 4.48 -17.82 25.26
C ASP A 106 5.47 -18.85 25.86
N ILE A 107 6.16 -18.47 26.93
CA ILE A 107 7.17 -19.29 27.62
C ILE A 107 6.67 -19.63 29.02
N SER A 108 6.67 -20.91 29.38
CA SER A 108 6.24 -21.42 30.68
C SER A 108 7.15 -22.58 31.09
N GLY A 109 7.99 -22.37 32.10
CA GLY A 109 9.01 -23.35 32.51
C GLY A 109 9.90 -23.73 31.32
N ASP A 110 10.02 -25.03 31.04
CA ASP A 110 10.81 -25.56 29.92
C ASP A 110 10.05 -25.56 28.57
N THR A 111 8.82 -25.07 28.53
CA THR A 111 8.00 -25.07 27.31
C THR A 111 8.02 -23.70 26.63
N VAL A 112 8.38 -23.69 25.34
CA VAL A 112 8.31 -22.51 24.46
C VAL A 112 7.28 -22.75 23.37
N ARG A 113 6.28 -21.87 23.25
CA ARG A 113 5.27 -21.93 22.19
C ARG A 113 5.32 -20.67 21.32
N TYR A 114 5.44 -20.87 20.01
CA TYR A 114 5.37 -19.80 19.01
C TYR A 114 3.99 -19.75 18.37
N GLY A 115 3.35 -18.57 18.40
CA GLY A 115 2.01 -18.33 17.86
C GLY A 115 1.99 -17.42 16.64
N ARG A 116 0.83 -16.81 16.38
CA ARG A 116 0.63 -15.79 15.34
C ARG A 116 1.48 -14.55 15.58
N ILE A 117 1.57 -13.66 14.59
CA ILE A 117 2.23 -12.36 14.75
C ILE A 117 1.67 -11.59 15.96
N ILE A 118 2.53 -10.85 16.65
CA ILE A 118 2.12 -10.04 17.80
C ILE A 118 1.13 -8.94 17.39
N ASN A 119 0.12 -8.69 18.22
CA ASN A 119 -0.80 -7.57 18.02
C ASN A 119 -0.22 -6.22 18.47
N ARG A 120 1.03 -6.19 18.95
CA ARG A 120 1.74 -4.97 19.40
C ARG A 120 2.63 -4.40 18.29
N GLY A 121 2.99 -3.13 18.40
CA GLY A 121 3.86 -2.42 17.44
C GLY A 121 3.09 -1.50 16.48
N CYS A 122 3.79 -0.92 15.52
CA CYS A 122 3.25 0.02 14.56
C CYS A 122 2.40 -0.69 13.49
N HIS A 123 1.07 -0.68 13.67
CA HIS A 123 0.13 -1.26 12.71
C HIS A 123 0.24 -0.66 11.30
N SER A 124 0.61 0.62 11.18
CA SER A 124 0.75 1.27 9.87
C SER A 124 1.89 0.67 9.05
N ILE A 125 3.07 0.47 9.64
CA ILE A 125 4.18 -0.23 8.96
C ILE A 125 3.77 -1.64 8.60
N ARG A 126 3.16 -2.37 9.53
CA ARG A 126 2.72 -3.74 9.29
C ARG A 126 1.80 -3.82 8.08
N ARG A 127 0.79 -2.95 8.01
CA ARG A 127 -0.12 -2.88 6.86
C ARG A 127 0.63 -2.62 5.57
N VAL A 128 1.54 -1.64 5.55
CA VAL A 128 2.31 -1.27 4.36
C VAL A 128 3.16 -2.44 3.87
N ILE A 129 3.88 -3.13 4.76
CA ILE A 129 4.71 -4.30 4.42
C ILE A 129 3.84 -5.47 3.93
N VAL A 130 2.74 -5.75 4.62
CA VAL A 130 1.81 -6.82 4.22
C VAL A 130 1.18 -6.51 2.85
N GLN A 131 0.83 -5.26 2.55
CA GLN A 131 0.34 -4.87 1.23
C GLN A 131 1.42 -5.02 0.14
N ALA A 132 2.68 -4.71 0.43
CA ALA A 132 3.78 -4.95 -0.49
C ALA A 132 3.95 -6.44 -0.80
N ALA A 133 3.89 -7.31 0.22
CA ALA A 133 3.92 -8.75 0.04
C ALA A 133 2.75 -9.26 -0.81
N TRP A 134 1.52 -8.81 -0.52
CA TRP A 134 0.34 -9.13 -1.32
C TRP A 134 0.43 -8.65 -2.77
N SER A 135 1.03 -7.48 -2.99
CA SER A 135 1.29 -6.96 -4.34
C SER A 135 2.16 -7.93 -5.14
N LEU A 136 3.22 -8.48 -4.52
CA LEU A 136 4.07 -9.49 -5.15
C LEU A 136 3.34 -10.80 -5.43
N VAL A 137 2.58 -11.31 -4.46
CA VAL A 137 1.81 -12.56 -4.63
C VAL A 137 0.84 -12.44 -5.82
N ARG A 138 0.19 -11.30 -5.98
CA ARG A 138 -0.75 -11.04 -7.08
C ARG A 138 -0.06 -10.67 -8.41
N CYS A 139 1.20 -10.24 -8.37
CA CYS A 139 1.95 -9.92 -9.57
C CYS A 139 2.22 -11.20 -10.40
N GLN A 140 2.20 -11.08 -11.72
CA GLN A 140 2.62 -12.19 -12.59
C GLN A 140 4.08 -12.58 -12.33
N HIS A 141 4.95 -11.58 -12.12
CA HIS A 141 6.39 -11.71 -11.86
C HIS A 141 6.74 -11.67 -10.37
N GLY A 142 5.90 -12.24 -9.50
CA GLY A 142 6.07 -12.21 -8.04
C GLY A 142 7.25 -13.01 -7.47
N GLY A 143 7.96 -13.76 -8.32
CA GLY A 143 9.17 -14.52 -7.99
C GLY A 143 9.01 -15.47 -6.80
N LYS A 144 10.08 -15.62 -6.01
CA LYS A 144 10.17 -16.55 -4.87
C LYS A 144 9.07 -16.36 -3.82
N ILE A 145 8.62 -15.13 -3.58
CA ILE A 145 7.57 -14.85 -2.59
C ILE A 145 6.23 -15.43 -3.05
N LYS A 146 5.90 -15.26 -4.34
CA LYS A 146 4.70 -15.86 -4.91
C LYS A 146 4.78 -17.39 -4.92
N GLU A 147 5.91 -17.94 -5.33
CA GLU A 147 6.14 -19.39 -5.31
C GLU A 147 6.00 -19.97 -3.89
N PHE A 148 6.54 -19.29 -2.89
CA PHE A 148 6.39 -19.70 -1.49
C PHE A 148 4.94 -19.68 -1.05
N TYR A 149 4.20 -18.60 -1.34
CA TYR A 149 2.79 -18.48 -0.98
C TYR A 149 1.92 -19.58 -1.62
N GLN A 150 2.22 -19.96 -2.86
CA GLN A 150 1.46 -21.00 -3.57
C GLN A 150 1.69 -22.43 -3.04
N ARG A 151 2.70 -22.64 -2.19
CA ARG A 151 2.98 -23.94 -1.54
C ARG A 151 2.26 -24.12 -0.21
N LEU A 152 1.74 -23.03 0.37
CA LEU A 152 0.98 -23.02 1.63
C LEU A 152 -0.48 -23.39 1.37
#